data_AF-A0A7R9YYU9-F1
#
_entry.id   AF-A0A7R9YYU9-F1
#
_cell.length_a   1.000
_cell.length_b   1.000
_cell.length_c   1.000
_cell.angle_alpha   90.00
_cell.angle_beta   90.00
_cell.angle_gamma   90.00
#
_symmetry.space_group_name_H-M   'P 1'
#
loop_
_entity.id
_entity.type
_entity.pdbx_description
1 polymer ?
#
loop_
_entity_poly.entity_id
_entity_poly.type
_entity_poly.pdbx_seq_one_letter_code
_entity_poly.pdbx_strand_id
1 'polypeptide(L)'
;GGPASGAMRADAELGLNESQAAAVAGAMARRVTLLQGPPGTGKTTTIVRYLQAVRMRFGFGWPILACAQSNVAVDNLLEGLVDAGMRAVRVGQPVKVRANLRDATLDARLLEHPLQQEL
;
A
#
# COMPACT_ATOMS: atom_id res chain seq x y z
N GLY A 1 -17.20 -14.71 -22.91
CA GLY A 1 -17.71 -13.91 -21.77
C GLY A 1 -16.56 -13.10 -21.23
N GLY A 2 -16.62 -11.77 -21.37
CA GLY A 2 -15.44 -10.91 -21.27
C GLY A 2 -14.97 -10.60 -19.82
N PRO A 3 -13.71 -10.17 -19.66
CA PRO A 3 -13.08 -9.84 -18.37
C PRO A 3 -13.68 -8.60 -17.65
N ALA A 4 -14.64 -7.90 -18.28
CA ALA A 4 -15.19 -6.64 -17.80
C ALA A 4 -15.95 -6.76 -16.46
N SER A 5 -16.59 -7.88 -16.15
CA SER A 5 -17.40 -8.02 -14.93
C SER A 5 -16.58 -8.19 -13.65
N GLY A 6 -15.35 -8.73 -13.75
CA GLY A 6 -14.45 -8.89 -12.60
C GLY A 6 -13.69 -7.61 -12.26
N ALA A 7 -13.23 -6.87 -13.28
CA ALA A 7 -12.52 -5.61 -13.08
C ALA A 7 -13.44 -4.52 -12.50
N MET A 8 -14.66 -4.38 -13.03
CA MET A 8 -15.63 -3.38 -12.56
C MET A 8 -16.08 -3.63 -11.11
N ARG A 9 -16.06 -4.89 -10.65
CA ARG A 9 -16.31 -5.24 -9.25
C ARG A 9 -15.16 -4.83 -8.33
N ALA A 10 -13.92 -5.10 -8.73
CA ALA A 10 -12.75 -4.71 -7.95
C ALA A 10 -12.60 -3.18 -7.83
N ASP A 11 -12.92 -2.43 -8.88
CA ASP A 11 -12.85 -0.96 -8.85
C ASP A 11 -13.88 -0.35 -7.88
N ALA A 12 -15.10 -0.90 -7.87
CA ALA A 12 -16.15 -0.51 -6.93
C ALA A 12 -15.80 -0.88 -5.48
N GLU A 13 -15.20 -2.05 -5.26
CA GLU A 13 -14.68 -2.47 -3.93
C GLU A 13 -13.53 -1.58 -3.44
N LEU A 14 -12.74 -1.01 -4.35
CA LEU A 14 -11.61 -0.12 -4.03
C LEU A 14 -12.00 1.37 -3.96
N GLY A 15 -13.25 1.72 -4.28
CA GLY A 15 -13.73 3.11 -4.26
C GLY A 15 -12.94 4.05 -5.18
N LEU A 16 -12.51 3.55 -6.33
CA LEU A 16 -11.71 4.29 -7.31
C LEU A 16 -12.61 5.13 -8.23
N ASN A 17 -12.19 6.37 -8.54
CA ASN A 17 -12.77 7.09 -9.67
C ASN A 17 -12.21 6.55 -11.00
N GLU A 18 -12.83 6.93 -12.13
CA GLU A 18 -12.46 6.42 -13.46
C GLU A 18 -10.97 6.59 -13.80
N SER A 19 -10.40 7.77 -13.54
CA SER A 19 -8.98 8.04 -13.83
C SER A 19 -8.04 7.18 -12.97
N GLN A 20 -8.40 6.93 -11.72
CA GLN A 20 -7.61 6.11 -10.82
C GLN A 20 -7.77 4.62 -11.15
N ALA A 21 -8.97 4.16 -11.51
CA ALA A 21 -9.22 2.81 -11.98
C ALA A 21 -8.41 2.50 -13.25
N ALA A 22 -8.42 3.41 -14.22
CA ALA A 22 -7.59 3.30 -15.43
C ALA A 22 -6.08 3.24 -15.11
N ALA A 23 -5.62 4.06 -14.16
CA ALA A 23 -4.26 4.04 -13.66
C ALA A 23 -3.87 2.71 -13.01
N VAL A 24 -4.72 2.17 -12.12
CA VAL A 24 -4.49 0.88 -11.43
C VAL A 24 -4.49 -0.27 -12.43
N ALA A 25 -5.47 -0.34 -13.34
CA ALA A 25 -5.53 -1.37 -14.38
C ALA A 25 -4.31 -1.29 -15.31
N GLY A 26 -3.92 -0.08 -15.70
CA GLY A 26 -2.74 0.16 -16.52
C GLY A 26 -1.45 -0.28 -15.84
N ALA A 27 -1.33 -0.06 -14.52
CA ALA A 27 -0.18 -0.49 -13.73
C ALA A 27 -0.09 -2.01 -13.59
N MET A 28 -1.23 -2.68 -13.38
CA MET A 28 -1.31 -4.14 -13.26
C MET A 28 -0.88 -4.89 -14.53
N ALA A 29 -1.01 -4.26 -15.69
CA ALA A 29 -0.69 -4.85 -16.99
C ALA A 29 0.77 -4.62 -17.44
N ARG A 30 1.56 -3.82 -16.72
CA ARG A 30 2.89 -3.37 -17.15
C ARG A 30 3.95 -3.69 -16.09
N ARG A 31 5.17 -3.98 -16.55
CA ARG A 31 6.33 -4.18 -15.66
C ARG A 31 6.81 -2.87 -15.01
N VAL A 32 6.64 -1.76 -15.71
CA VAL A 32 7.01 -0.42 -15.26
C VAL A 32 5.89 0.54 -15.62
N THR A 33 5.49 1.36 -14.67
CA THR A 33 4.43 2.35 -14.84
C THR A 33 4.82 3.65 -14.17
N LEU A 34 4.61 4.77 -14.87
CA LEU A 34 4.73 6.11 -14.30
C LEU A 34 3.33 6.66 -14.02
N LEU A 35 3.04 6.91 -12.75
CA LEU A 35 1.79 7.54 -12.32
C LEU A 35 2.03 9.02 -12.06
N GLN A 36 1.40 9.88 -12.86
CA GLN A 36 1.50 11.33 -12.73
C GLN A 36 0.14 11.94 -12.43
N GLY A 37 0.12 12.95 -11.56
CA GLY A 37 -1.09 13.70 -11.24
C GLY A 37 -0.75 15.03 -10.56
N PRO A 38 -1.50 16.12 -10.83
CA PRO A 38 -1.37 17.39 -10.12
C PRO A 38 -1.45 17.25 -8.58
N PRO A 39 -1.03 18.28 -7.81
CA PRO A 39 -1.25 18.31 -6.36
C PRO A 39 -2.73 18.03 -6.00
N GLY A 40 -2.97 17.27 -4.93
CA GLY A 40 -4.34 16.97 -4.47
C GLY A 40 -5.10 15.88 -5.23
N THR A 41 -4.58 15.33 -6.33
CA THR A 41 -5.28 14.31 -7.17
C THR A 41 -5.30 12.88 -6.61
N GLY A 42 -5.02 12.71 -5.32
CA GLY A 42 -5.12 11.40 -4.67
C GLY A 42 -4.07 10.37 -5.12
N LYS A 43 -2.88 10.79 -5.59
CA LYS A 43 -1.80 9.86 -6.02
C LYS A 43 -1.48 8.78 -4.97
N THR A 44 -1.34 9.18 -3.70
CA THR A 44 -1.09 8.24 -2.60
C THR A 44 -2.25 7.24 -2.47
N THR A 45 -3.49 7.71 -2.54
CA THR A 45 -4.68 6.86 -2.55
C THR A 45 -4.65 5.88 -3.71
N THR A 46 -4.35 6.32 -4.93
CA THR A 46 -4.22 5.45 -6.11
C THR A 46 -3.14 4.38 -5.90
N ILE A 47 -1.99 4.74 -5.32
CA ILE A 47 -0.92 3.78 -5.01
C ILE A 47 -1.39 2.75 -3.97
N VAL A 48 -2.07 3.16 -2.90
CA VAL A 48 -2.63 2.25 -1.90
C VAL A 48 -3.61 1.27 -2.55
N ARG A 49 -4.53 1.75 -3.39
CA ARG A 49 -5.50 0.89 -4.09
C ARG A 49 -4.81 -0.06 -5.08
N TYR A 50 -3.77 0.39 -5.77
CA TYR A 50 -2.95 -0.48 -6.61
C TYR A 50 -2.32 -1.61 -5.78
N LEU A 51 -1.74 -1.29 -4.62
CA LEU A 51 -1.13 -2.29 -3.74
C LEU A 51 -2.16 -3.28 -3.18
N GLN A 52 -3.38 -2.82 -2.85
CA GLN A 52 -4.50 -3.70 -2.51
C GLN A 52 -4.86 -4.62 -3.70
N ALA A 53 -4.96 -4.09 -4.92
CA ALA A 53 -5.26 -4.87 -6.11
C ALA A 53 -4.20 -5.94 -6.41
N VAL A 54 -2.90 -5.59 -6.33
CA VAL A 54 -1.77 -6.52 -6.42
C VAL A 54 -1.94 -7.63 -5.39
N ARG A 55 -2.22 -7.26 -4.14
CA ARG A 55 -2.38 -8.20 -3.03
C ARG A 55 -3.56 -9.15 -3.23
N MET A 56 -4.71 -8.63 -3.68
CA MET A 56 -5.90 -9.44 -3.97
C MET A 56 -5.66 -10.40 -5.14
N ARG A 57 -4.95 -9.97 -6.18
CA ARG A 57 -4.72 -10.78 -7.37
C ARG A 57 -3.64 -11.86 -7.20
N PHE A 58 -2.55 -11.56 -6.50
CA PHE A 58 -1.38 -12.45 -6.43
C PHE A 58 -1.18 -13.16 -5.09
N GLY A 59 -2.02 -12.92 -4.09
CA GLY A 59 -1.89 -13.59 -2.81
C GLY A 59 -0.71 -13.06 -1.97
N PHE A 60 -0.18 -13.89 -1.07
CA PHE A 60 0.92 -13.55 -0.15
C PHE A 60 2.28 -14.10 -0.62
N GLY A 61 2.42 -14.45 -1.91
CA GLY A 61 3.61 -15.16 -2.40
C GLY A 61 4.92 -14.39 -2.24
N TRP A 62 4.86 -13.05 -2.20
CA TRP A 62 6.04 -12.19 -2.16
C TRP A 62 5.75 -10.86 -1.43
N PRO A 63 6.69 -10.34 -0.62
CA PRO A 63 6.54 -9.02 -0.02
C PRO A 63 6.64 -7.91 -1.07
N ILE A 64 5.95 -6.79 -0.84
CA ILE A 64 6.05 -5.59 -1.68
C ILE A 64 6.88 -4.54 -0.95
N LEU A 65 7.93 -4.04 -1.60
CA LEU A 65 8.69 -2.89 -1.11
C LEU A 65 8.05 -1.59 -1.60
N ALA A 66 7.63 -0.76 -0.66
CA ALA A 66 7.16 0.59 -0.94
C ALA A 66 8.12 1.62 -0.35
N CYS A 67 8.58 2.57 -1.16
CA CYS A 67 9.57 3.57 -0.76
C CYS A 67 9.16 4.99 -1.19
N ALA A 68 9.67 5.99 -0.48
CA ALA A 68 9.49 7.40 -0.80
C ALA A 68 10.71 8.23 -0.35
N GLN A 69 10.83 9.45 -0.87
CA GLN A 69 12.00 10.31 -0.62
C GLN A 69 12.09 10.86 0.82
N SER A 70 10.97 10.98 1.54
CA SER A 70 10.93 11.55 2.88
C SER A 70 10.16 10.65 3.86
N ASN A 71 10.50 10.73 5.16
CA ASN A 71 9.78 9.99 6.19
C ASN A 71 8.29 10.35 6.22
N VAL A 72 7.95 11.62 6.03
CA VAL A 72 6.55 12.08 5.96
C VAL A 72 5.79 11.40 4.83
N ALA A 73 6.42 11.22 3.65
CA ALA A 73 5.78 10.54 2.54
C ALA A 73 5.64 9.04 2.77
N VAL A 74 6.63 8.39 3.41
CA VAL A 74 6.54 6.98 3.81
C VAL A 74 5.42 6.79 4.84
N ASP A 75 5.32 7.68 5.83
CA ASP A 75 4.30 7.61 6.87
C ASP A 75 2.89 7.83 6.31
N ASN A 76 2.71 8.76 5.36
CA ASN A 76 1.43 8.93 4.65
C ASN A 76 1.03 7.66 3.88
N LEU A 77 1.99 6.98 3.26
CA LEU A 77 1.72 5.73 2.55
C LEU A 77 1.39 4.60 3.53
N LEU A 78 2.13 4.51 4.65
CA LEU A 78 1.90 3.54 5.69
C LEU A 78 0.51 3.70 6.32
N GLU A 79 0.12 4.93 6.66
CA GLU A 79 -1.21 5.26 7.19
C GLU A 79 -2.30 4.77 6.23
N GLY A 80 -2.20 5.14 4.95
CA GLY A 80 -3.16 4.67 3.94
C GLY A 80 -3.20 3.14 3.79
N LEU A 81 -2.08 2.44 3.96
CA LEU A 81 -2.03 0.97 3.93
C LEU A 81 -2.68 0.34 5.18
N VAL A 82 -2.42 0.89 6.36
CA VAL A 82 -3.00 0.43 7.63
C VAL A 82 -4.51 0.65 7.62
N ASP A 83 -4.97 1.84 7.22
CA ASP A 83 -6.40 2.17 7.09
C ASP A 83 -7.11 1.27 6.07
N ALA A 84 -6.37 0.84 5.03
CA ALA A 84 -6.82 -0.12 4.03
C ALA A 84 -6.82 -1.59 4.52
N GLY A 85 -6.50 -1.85 5.79
CA GLY A 85 -6.43 -3.19 6.37
C GLY A 85 -5.26 -4.03 5.85
N MET A 86 -4.26 -3.40 5.21
CA MET A 86 -3.09 -4.12 4.72
C MET A 86 -2.07 -4.33 5.84
N ARG A 87 -1.52 -5.54 5.90
CA ARG A 87 -0.33 -5.81 6.73
C ARG A 87 0.87 -5.10 6.13
N ALA A 88 1.32 -4.03 6.78
CA ALA A 88 2.49 -3.26 6.40
C ALA A 88 3.43 -3.08 7.60
N VAL A 89 4.74 -3.07 7.32
CA VAL A 89 5.78 -2.86 8.33
C VAL A 89 6.70 -1.73 7.88
N ARG A 90 6.93 -0.77 8.77
CA ARG A 90 7.81 0.38 8.57
C ARG A 90 9.22 0.06 9.07
N VAL A 91 10.16 -0.03 8.13
CA VAL A 91 11.58 -0.23 8.42
C VAL A 91 12.29 1.11 8.54
N GLY A 92 13.02 1.36 9.63
CA GLY A 92 13.76 2.60 9.88
C GLY A 92 13.66 3.05 11.35
N GLN A 93 14.26 4.19 11.68
CA GLN A 93 14.30 4.69 13.06
C GLN A 93 12.89 5.08 13.57
N PRO A 94 12.36 4.45 14.65
CA PRO A 94 11.01 4.74 15.15
C PRO A 94 10.79 6.20 15.56
N VAL A 95 11.85 6.89 15.99
CA VAL A 95 11.79 8.31 16.38
C VAL A 95 11.37 9.24 15.24
N LYS A 96 11.56 8.79 13.99
CA LYS A 96 11.20 9.52 12.77
C LYS A 96 9.82 9.17 12.23
N VAL A 97 9.07 8.32 12.94
CA VAL A 97 7.74 7.83 12.58
C VAL A 97 6.68 8.55 13.42
N ARG A 98 5.58 8.96 12.78
CA ARG A 98 4.41 9.55 13.48
C ARG A 98 3.93 8.66 14.62
N ALA A 99 3.50 9.27 15.71
CA ALA A 99 3.15 8.56 16.94
C ALA A 99 2.06 7.49 16.74
N ASN A 100 1.02 7.78 15.96
CA ASN A 100 -0.07 6.86 15.64
C ASN A 100 0.34 5.67 14.75
N LEU A 101 1.55 5.68 14.19
CA LEU A 101 2.04 4.63 13.28
C LEU A 101 3.19 3.80 13.89
N ARG A 102 3.57 4.05 15.15
CA ARG A 102 4.73 3.39 15.77
C ARG A 102 4.54 1.88 15.93
N ASP A 103 3.32 1.42 16.16
CA ASP A 103 2.99 -0.01 16.27
C ASP A 103 3.15 -0.75 14.94
N ALA A 104 3.20 -0.01 13.83
CA ALA A 104 3.50 -0.55 12.51
C ALA A 104 5.01 -0.57 12.18
N THR A 105 5.90 -0.23 13.11
CA THR A 105 7.35 -0.30 12.90
C THR A 105 7.92 -1.70 13.09
N LEU A 106 9.03 -2.01 12.43
CA LEU A 106 9.73 -3.28 12.62
C LEU A 106 10.11 -3.50 14.09
N ASP A 107 10.63 -2.47 14.75
CA ASP A 107 11.07 -2.54 16.15
C ASP A 107 9.90 -2.87 17.09
N ALA A 108 8.74 -2.25 16.90
CA ALA A 108 7.53 -2.57 17.67
C ALA A 108 7.07 -4.02 17.42
N ARG A 109 7.07 -4.47 16.16
CA ARG A 109 6.68 -5.84 15.81
C ARG A 109 7.63 -6.90 16.34
N LEU A 110 8.92 -6.58 16.43
CA LEU A 110 9.91 -7.45 17.05
C LEU A 110 9.63 -7.59 18.55
N LEU A 111 9.41 -6.49 19.26
CA LEU A 111 9.09 -6.52 20.70
C LEU A 111 7.87 -7.39 21.04
N GLU A 112 6.90 -7.49 20.14
CA GLU A 112 5.71 -8.34 20.28
C GLU A 112 5.95 -9.80 19.83
N HIS A 113 7.08 -10.11 19.21
CA HIS A 113 7.34 -11.40 18.59
C HIS A 113 7.61 -12.47 19.66
N PRO A 114 6.95 -13.65 19.61
CA PRO A 114 7.10 -14.70 20.63
C PRO A 114 8.54 -15.15 20.87
N LEU A 115 9.35 -15.21 19.81
CA LEU A 115 10.77 -15.59 19.92
C LEU A 115 11.66 -14.54 20.60
N GLN A 116 11.15 -13.33 20.86
CA GLN A 116 11.92 -12.31 21.57
C GLN A 116 12.07 -12.63 23.06
N GLN A 117 11.27 -13.55 23.62
CA GLN A 117 11.46 -14.04 24.99
C GLN A 117 12.59 -15.07 25.12
N GLU A 118 13.13 -15.55 24.00
CA GLU A 118 14.17 -16.59 23.95
C GLU A 118 15.59 -16.04 23.67
N LEU A 119 15.71 -14.72 23.48
CA LEU A 119 16.97 -14.00 23.21
C LEU A 119 17.40 -13.16 24.42
#